data_AF-A0AAV9UFX1-F1
#
_entry.id   AF-A0AAV9UFX1-F1
#
_cell.length_a   1.000
_cell.length_b   1.000
_cell.length_c   1.000
_cell.angle_alpha   90.00
_cell.angle_beta   90.00
_cell.angle_gamma   90.00
#
_symmetry.space_group_name_H-M   'P 1'
#
loop_
_entity.id
_entity.type
_entity.pdbx_description
1 polymer ?
#
loop_
_entity_poly.entity_id
_entity_poly.type
_entity_poly.pdbx_seq_one_letter_code
_entity_poly.pdbx_strand_id
1 'polypeptide(L)'
;MASHVSDQASIRYASSVVASQSTMSNVRHSLLTQKPHITITLKGEREGQKPPYAFSTRDKIEGEVTIVPQHDVRFDDIFITFEGVVRVWTENTGPSMATARSEVRRMFLKMTQPIDESSLPVPRIALKGMQYTFPFSFIVPDQLLDSHCGHILQNDVVRQAHLQLPPTMGTGKAVNHDGSLELDDVTPDMAKIRYGIKVRITRKREVDNKQVIIVEEQRNIHVTPAYAEAPPPMDDNTFVFKKQKEIRKGIFKGKLGRLIVQADPPRPMEAKSHDGAHRASTTVSLNLTFIPADDSAEPPKLGSVTTKLKYRTFYSTKSINVIPQRKSHLSDPYMGQYQETITLSSRALNGIRWRRRRPADAEHDSTYGSRRGSDVSDSASTSSFSTAADGPLTYHTEILVPASQPENKALPPTFQSCHVGRQYELDISLSVEAGSRLNTSFNLKLPLQVTAVGRHNLAAEMEAEELPAFEEFFRPRSIAPPPQSQSRRHSRLPSFADSMLEEPAQLPAHMLSNSANMAPPPGYGLPGGGRMLNMT
;
A
#
# COMPACT_ATOMS: atom_id res chain seq x y z
N MET A 1 -13.49 56.83 42.19
CA MET A 1 -12.98 57.59 41.03
C MET A 1 -12.54 56.59 39.97
N ALA A 2 -13.23 56.67 38.81
CA ALA A 2 -12.93 56.17 37.47
C ALA A 2 -12.17 54.85 37.23
N SER A 3 -12.90 53.98 36.51
CA SER A 3 -12.53 52.86 35.64
C SER A 3 -11.34 53.06 34.70
N HIS A 4 -10.63 51.96 34.37
CA HIS A 4 -10.49 51.52 32.97
C HIS A 4 -9.95 50.08 32.87
N VAL A 5 -10.76 49.21 32.27
CA VAL A 5 -10.38 47.89 31.73
C VAL A 5 -9.87 48.11 30.29
N SER A 6 -8.80 47.44 29.89
CA SER A 6 -8.34 47.40 28.49
C SER A 6 -8.31 45.97 27.99
N ASP A 7 -9.24 45.67 27.08
CA ASP A 7 -9.26 44.50 26.21
C ASP A 7 -8.26 44.67 25.06
N GLN A 8 -7.42 43.67 24.82
CA GLN A 8 -6.61 43.56 23.61
C GLN A 8 -7.33 42.69 22.57
N ALA A 9 -7.78 43.33 21.50
CA ALA A 9 -8.38 42.71 20.33
C ALA A 9 -7.32 42.02 19.44
N SER A 10 -7.54 40.73 19.16
CA SER A 10 -6.82 39.96 18.15
C SER A 10 -7.44 40.17 16.76
N ILE A 11 -6.67 40.75 15.84
CA ILE A 11 -7.01 41.01 14.45
C ILE A 11 -7.09 39.69 13.67
N ARG A 12 -8.25 39.39 13.06
CA ARG A 12 -8.43 38.32 12.07
C ARG A 12 -8.45 38.95 10.67
N TYR A 13 -7.52 38.55 9.81
CA TYR A 13 -7.49 38.96 8.41
C TYR A 13 -8.58 38.27 7.59
N ALA A 14 -9.24 39.07 6.75
CA ALA A 14 -10.40 38.73 5.94
C ALA A 14 -10.07 37.90 4.70
N SER A 15 -10.94 36.95 4.36
CA SER A 15 -10.99 36.24 3.08
C SER A 15 -12.16 36.76 2.24
N SER A 16 -11.92 37.54 1.19
CA SER A 16 -12.99 38.00 0.31
C SER A 16 -12.51 38.52 -1.06
N VAL A 17 -12.08 37.65 -1.98
CA VAL A 17 -12.09 37.99 -3.44
C VAL A 17 -12.16 36.73 -4.30
N VAL A 18 -13.33 36.07 -4.42
CA VAL A 18 -13.79 35.39 -5.66
C VAL A 18 -15.33 35.26 -5.56
N ALA A 19 -16.03 36.38 -5.65
CA ALA A 19 -17.50 36.41 -5.68
C ALA A 19 -17.97 37.56 -6.57
N SER A 20 -17.61 37.55 -7.84
CA SER A 20 -18.03 38.62 -8.76
C SER A 20 -17.98 38.25 -10.23
N GLN A 21 -18.37 37.03 -10.62
CA GLN A 21 -18.58 36.73 -12.06
C GLN A 21 -19.57 35.60 -12.41
N SER A 22 -20.36 35.07 -11.45
CA SER A 22 -21.34 33.99 -11.72
C SER A 22 -22.81 34.39 -11.58
N THR A 23 -23.12 35.67 -11.38
CA THR A 23 -24.44 36.11 -10.91
C THR A 23 -25.48 36.42 -12.00
N MET A 24 -25.18 36.28 -13.29
CA MET A 24 -26.15 36.65 -14.35
C MET A 24 -26.71 35.51 -15.19
N SER A 25 -26.24 34.27 -15.03
CA SER A 25 -26.76 33.10 -15.78
C SER A 25 -27.67 32.17 -14.97
N ASN A 26 -27.87 32.43 -13.67
CA ASN A 26 -28.68 31.58 -12.78
C ASN A 26 -30.06 32.16 -12.42
N VAL A 27 -30.41 33.35 -12.91
CA VAL A 27 -31.63 34.08 -12.49
C VAL A 27 -32.94 33.51 -13.08
N ARG A 28 -32.88 32.43 -13.88
CA ARG A 28 -34.07 31.67 -14.32
C ARG A 28 -34.23 30.28 -13.70
N HIS A 29 -33.31 29.86 -12.83
CA HIS A 29 -33.38 28.56 -12.14
C HIS A 29 -33.99 28.61 -10.73
N SER A 30 -34.44 29.79 -10.26
CA SER A 30 -34.86 30.02 -8.87
C SER A 30 -36.37 30.26 -8.66
N LEU A 31 -37.24 29.77 -9.54
CA LEU A 31 -38.61 29.47 -9.11
C LEU A 31 -38.55 28.16 -8.33
N LEU A 32 -38.70 28.28 -7.01
CA LEU A 32 -38.51 27.28 -5.95
C LEU A 32 -39.09 25.89 -6.28
N THR A 33 -38.36 25.08 -7.05
CA THR A 33 -38.59 23.65 -7.17
C THR A 33 -37.70 22.96 -6.15
N GLN A 34 -38.27 22.61 -5.00
CA GLN A 34 -37.55 21.87 -3.96
C GLN A 34 -37.04 20.54 -4.53
N LYS A 35 -35.73 20.31 -4.49
CA LYS A 35 -35.12 19.07 -5.00
C LYS A 35 -35.73 17.84 -4.29
N PRO A 36 -35.86 16.69 -4.96
CA PRO A 36 -36.26 15.45 -4.29
C PRO A 36 -35.38 15.17 -3.08
N HIS A 37 -35.99 14.71 -1.99
CA HIS A 37 -35.23 14.25 -0.84
C HIS A 37 -34.73 12.83 -1.14
N ILE A 38 -33.42 12.63 -1.06
CA ILE A 38 -32.78 11.33 -1.26
C ILE A 38 -32.14 10.89 0.05
N THR A 39 -32.42 9.65 0.45
CA THR A 39 -31.80 9.01 1.59
C THR A 39 -31.13 7.73 1.12
N ILE A 40 -29.87 7.52 1.52
CA ILE A 40 -29.10 6.31 1.23
C ILE A 40 -28.85 5.62 2.56
N THR A 41 -29.48 4.47 2.77
CA THR A 41 -29.37 3.66 3.99
C THR A 41 -28.50 2.44 3.71
N LEU A 42 -27.60 2.11 4.63
CA LEU A 42 -26.77 0.90 4.54
C LEU A 42 -27.39 -0.19 5.41
N LYS A 43 -27.43 -1.43 4.89
CA LYS A 43 -27.91 -2.58 5.64
C LYS A 43 -26.98 -2.87 6.81
N GLY A 44 -27.54 -3.05 8.00
CA GLY A 44 -26.77 -3.26 9.24
C GLY A 44 -26.39 -1.97 9.97
N GLU A 45 -26.84 -0.80 9.49
CA GLU A 45 -26.86 0.46 10.24
C GLU A 45 -27.67 0.26 11.54
N ARG A 46 -26.96 0.12 12.67
CA ARG A 46 -27.59 0.07 14.00
C ARG A 46 -27.84 1.49 14.49
N GLU A 47 -29.00 1.71 15.10
CA GLU A 47 -29.31 2.99 15.76
C GLU A 47 -28.23 3.32 16.80
N GLY A 48 -27.49 4.42 16.58
CA GLY A 48 -26.36 4.85 17.43
C GLY A 48 -24.95 4.56 16.89
N GLN A 49 -24.78 3.80 15.80
CA GLN A 49 -23.46 3.64 15.17
C GLN A 49 -23.07 4.93 14.43
N LYS A 50 -21.91 5.50 14.77
CA LYS A 50 -21.43 6.73 14.13
C LYS A 50 -20.77 6.42 12.78
N PRO A 51 -21.18 7.08 11.68
CA PRO A 51 -20.50 6.97 10.39
C PRO A 51 -19.10 7.61 10.43
N PRO A 52 -18.18 7.23 9.51
CA PRO A 52 -18.38 6.34 8.36
C PRO A 52 -18.31 4.84 8.67
N TYR A 53 -19.08 4.05 7.92
CA TYR A 53 -18.99 2.59 7.90
C TYR A 53 -17.71 2.14 7.18
N ALA A 54 -16.97 1.24 7.82
CA ALA A 54 -15.71 0.71 7.30
C ALA A 54 -15.92 -0.62 6.56
N PHE A 55 -15.28 -0.74 5.39
CA PHE A 55 -15.28 -1.92 4.54
C PHE A 55 -13.85 -2.22 4.08
N SER A 56 -13.58 -3.48 3.76
CA SER A 56 -12.34 -3.94 3.13
C SER A 56 -12.64 -4.59 1.77
N THR A 57 -11.60 -5.02 1.07
CA THR A 57 -11.71 -5.83 -0.15
C THR A 57 -12.60 -7.05 0.10
N ARG A 58 -13.45 -7.38 -0.87
CA ARG A 58 -14.48 -8.44 -0.85
C ARG A 58 -15.67 -8.21 0.09
N ASP A 59 -15.64 -7.18 0.94
CA ASP A 59 -16.82 -6.88 1.75
C ASP A 59 -17.99 -6.48 0.85
N LYS A 60 -19.17 -6.96 1.23
CA LYS A 60 -20.44 -6.64 0.57
C LYS A 60 -21.03 -5.37 1.17
N ILE A 61 -21.33 -4.40 0.32
CA ILE A 61 -22.01 -3.15 0.66
C ILE A 61 -23.46 -3.26 0.15
N GLU A 62 -24.38 -3.52 1.06
CA GLU A 62 -25.82 -3.62 0.76
C GLU A 62 -26.58 -2.44 1.36
N GLY A 63 -27.68 -2.05 0.73
CA GLY A 63 -28.52 -0.98 1.24
C GLY A 63 -29.64 -0.62 0.28
N GLU A 64 -30.29 0.49 0.58
CA GLU A 64 -31.42 0.99 -0.21
C GLU A 64 -31.31 2.50 -0.42
N VAL A 65 -31.82 2.95 -1.56
CA VAL A 65 -31.96 4.36 -1.91
C VAL A 65 -33.44 4.68 -1.87
N THR A 66 -33.82 5.64 -1.04
CA THR A 66 -35.20 6.13 -0.95
C THR A 66 -35.28 7.54 -1.52
N ILE A 67 -36.20 7.77 -2.44
CA ILE A 67 -36.42 9.03 -3.14
C ILE A 67 -37.85 9.50 -2.86
N VAL A 68 -37.97 10.71 -2.30
CA VAL A 68 -39.26 11.37 -2.00
C VAL A 68 -39.32 12.73 -2.72
N PRO A 69 -39.98 12.82 -3.87
CA PRO A 69 -40.13 14.07 -4.61
C PRO A 69 -40.98 15.09 -3.84
N GLN A 70 -40.55 16.35 -3.83
CA GLN A 70 -41.31 17.44 -3.20
C GLN A 70 -42.35 18.08 -4.15
N HIS A 71 -42.29 17.72 -5.42
CA HIS A 71 -43.21 18.05 -6.50
C HIS A 71 -43.15 16.94 -7.55
N ASP A 72 -44.03 16.94 -8.54
CA ASP A 72 -43.98 15.97 -9.62
C ASP A 72 -42.73 16.22 -10.47
N VAL A 73 -41.85 15.22 -10.54
CA VAL A 73 -40.55 15.31 -11.23
C VAL A 73 -40.51 14.34 -12.39
N ARG A 74 -40.51 14.88 -13.61
CA ARG A 74 -40.16 14.10 -14.80
C ARG A 74 -38.66 13.78 -14.79
N PHE A 75 -38.31 12.53 -15.02
CA PHE A 75 -36.93 12.06 -15.15
C PHE A 75 -36.80 11.10 -16.33
N ASP A 76 -35.58 10.80 -16.75
CA ASP A 76 -35.30 9.75 -17.73
C ASP A 76 -34.61 8.57 -17.06
N ASP A 77 -33.50 8.81 -16.36
CA ASP A 77 -32.68 7.75 -15.76
C ASP A 77 -32.38 8.02 -14.29
N ILE A 78 -32.32 6.94 -13.51
CA ILE A 78 -31.81 6.91 -12.13
C ILE A 78 -30.55 6.04 -12.14
N PHE A 79 -29.47 6.55 -11.56
CA PHE A 79 -28.21 5.83 -11.42
C PHE A 79 -27.86 5.68 -9.95
N ILE A 80 -27.57 4.45 -9.52
CA ILE A 80 -26.99 4.15 -8.22
C ILE A 80 -25.60 3.56 -8.49
N THR A 81 -24.56 4.25 -8.02
CA THR A 81 -23.17 3.88 -8.27
C THR A 81 -22.33 3.80 -7.01
N PHE A 82 -21.39 2.87 -6.98
CA PHE A 82 -20.29 2.87 -6.02
C PHE A 82 -19.08 3.50 -6.69
N GLU A 83 -18.65 4.67 -6.18
CA GLU A 83 -17.58 5.47 -6.76
C GLU A 83 -16.39 5.62 -5.81
N GLY A 84 -15.19 5.44 -6.36
CA GLY A 84 -13.91 5.78 -5.73
C GLY A 84 -13.28 6.96 -6.46
N VAL A 85 -12.96 8.03 -5.73
CA VAL A 85 -12.44 9.28 -6.30
C VAL A 85 -11.19 9.72 -5.56
N VAL A 86 -10.16 10.05 -6.33
CA VAL A 86 -8.94 10.73 -5.86
C VAL A 86 -8.99 12.21 -6.25
N ARG A 87 -8.62 13.06 -5.30
CA ARG A 87 -8.45 14.50 -5.48
C ARG A 87 -7.07 14.87 -4.99
N VAL A 88 -6.29 15.47 -5.86
CA VAL A 88 -4.93 15.94 -5.58
C VAL A 88 -4.80 17.39 -5.99
N TRP A 89 -4.04 18.17 -5.22
CA TRP A 89 -3.66 19.50 -5.65
C TRP A 89 -2.23 19.83 -5.22
N THR A 90 -1.54 20.61 -6.05
CA THR A 90 -0.20 21.11 -5.79
C THR A 90 -0.21 22.64 -5.87
N GLU A 91 0.60 23.28 -5.04
CA GLU A 91 0.92 24.69 -5.16
C GLU A 91 2.20 24.82 -5.97
N ASN A 92 2.15 25.51 -7.10
CA ASN A 92 3.33 25.81 -7.88
C ASN A 92 3.86 27.19 -7.48
N THR A 93 5.05 27.23 -6.89
CA THR A 93 5.81 28.46 -6.65
C THR A 93 6.63 28.77 -7.90
N GLY A 94 5.95 29.22 -8.96
CA GLY A 94 6.62 29.75 -10.14
C GLY A 94 7.34 31.08 -9.85
N PRO A 95 8.22 31.54 -10.76
CA PRO A 95 8.97 32.80 -10.59
C PRO A 95 8.10 34.06 -10.61
N SER A 96 6.84 33.97 -11.05
CA SER A 96 5.84 35.01 -10.82
C SER A 96 5.23 34.78 -9.45
N MET A 97 5.26 35.79 -8.58
CA MET A 97 4.76 35.81 -7.20
C MET A 97 3.24 35.48 -7.03
N ALA A 98 2.59 34.91 -8.04
CA ALA A 98 1.26 34.34 -7.97
C ALA A 98 1.36 32.82 -7.74
N THR A 99 0.93 32.36 -6.57
CA THR A 99 0.81 30.92 -6.26
C THR A 99 -0.26 30.28 -7.14
N ALA A 100 0.16 29.61 -8.22
CA ALA A 100 -0.76 28.90 -9.09
C ALA A 100 -1.06 27.52 -8.50
N ARG A 101 -2.29 27.30 -8.07
CA ARG A 101 -2.76 25.99 -7.59
C ARG A 101 -3.21 25.13 -8.77
N SER A 102 -2.57 23.97 -8.94
CA SER A 102 -3.01 22.94 -9.90
C SER A 102 -3.80 21.88 -9.16
N GLU A 103 -4.99 21.54 -9.65
CA GLU A 103 -5.86 20.55 -9.02
C GLU A 103 -6.32 19.50 -10.03
N VAL A 104 -6.31 18.24 -9.63
CA VAL A 104 -6.83 17.11 -10.40
C VAL A 104 -7.79 16.30 -9.56
N ARG A 105 -8.92 15.96 -10.18
CA ARG A 105 -9.91 15.00 -9.67
C ARG A 105 -10.05 13.87 -10.67
N ARG A 106 -9.91 12.63 -10.21
CA ARG A 106 -10.05 11.41 -11.02
C ARG A 106 -10.92 10.40 -10.28
N MET A 107 -11.82 9.77 -11.03
CA MET A 107 -12.58 8.63 -10.56
C MET A 107 -11.82 7.38 -10.96
N PHE A 108 -11.45 6.57 -9.98
CA PHE A 108 -10.66 5.35 -10.20
C PHE A 108 -11.51 4.08 -10.10
N LEU A 109 -12.66 4.15 -9.40
CA LEU A 109 -13.61 3.07 -9.31
C LEU A 109 -15.01 3.61 -9.64
N LYS A 110 -15.74 2.88 -10.47
CA LYS A 110 -17.17 3.11 -10.71
C LYS A 110 -17.85 1.78 -11.01
N MET A 111 -18.72 1.35 -10.11
CA MET A 111 -19.63 0.21 -10.31
C MET A 111 -21.06 0.74 -10.34
N THR A 112 -21.89 0.22 -11.24
CA THR A 112 -23.28 0.67 -11.40
C THR A 112 -24.22 -0.46 -10.99
N GLN A 113 -25.19 -0.15 -10.13
CA GLN A 113 -26.30 -1.05 -9.81
C GLN A 113 -27.36 -0.92 -10.91
N PRO A 114 -27.68 -2.00 -11.63
CA PRO A 114 -28.82 -2.02 -12.54
C PRO A 114 -30.12 -1.78 -11.77
N ILE A 115 -31.01 -0.97 -12.35
CA ILE A 115 -32.36 -0.75 -11.83
C ILE A 115 -33.33 -1.45 -12.77
N ASP A 116 -34.27 -2.21 -12.20
CA ASP A 116 -35.32 -2.84 -12.99
C ASP A 116 -36.27 -1.76 -13.56
N GLU A 117 -36.40 -1.76 -14.88
CA GLU A 117 -37.30 -0.88 -15.64
C GLU A 117 -38.75 -0.98 -15.14
N SER A 118 -39.18 -2.16 -14.69
CA SER A 118 -40.54 -2.38 -14.17
C SER A 118 -40.81 -1.67 -12.82
N SER A 119 -39.75 -1.37 -12.07
CA SER A 119 -39.84 -0.65 -10.78
C SER A 119 -39.99 0.86 -10.93
N LEU A 120 -39.86 1.38 -12.15
CA LEU A 120 -39.86 2.81 -12.44
C LEU A 120 -41.28 3.27 -12.80
N PRO A 121 -41.75 4.42 -12.28
CA PRO A 121 -43.08 4.92 -12.59
C PRO A 121 -43.28 5.15 -14.09
N VAL A 122 -44.48 4.79 -14.58
CA VAL A 122 -44.90 5.01 -15.97
C VAL A 122 -46.10 5.98 -15.98
N PRO A 123 -46.04 7.10 -16.72
CA PRO A 123 -44.87 7.64 -17.42
C PRO A 123 -43.81 8.10 -16.41
N ARG A 124 -42.51 8.16 -16.80
CA ARG A 124 -41.32 8.50 -15.97
C ARG A 124 -41.42 9.85 -15.23
N ILE A 125 -42.34 9.90 -14.27
CA ILE A 125 -42.76 11.04 -13.49
C ILE A 125 -42.88 10.52 -12.07
N ALA A 126 -41.98 10.98 -11.20
CA ALA A 126 -42.02 10.68 -9.79
C ALA A 126 -43.01 11.66 -9.13
N LEU A 127 -44.11 11.14 -8.60
CA LEU A 127 -45.19 11.96 -8.03
C LEU A 127 -44.79 12.54 -6.68
N LYS A 128 -45.28 13.75 -6.40
CA LYS A 128 -45.06 14.44 -5.13
C LYS A 128 -45.45 13.56 -3.95
N GLY A 129 -44.56 13.47 -2.96
CA GLY A 129 -44.79 12.76 -1.70
C GLY A 129 -44.78 11.24 -1.79
N MET A 130 -44.75 10.67 -2.99
CA MET A 130 -44.62 9.23 -3.19
C MET A 130 -43.19 8.79 -2.90
N GLN A 131 -43.06 7.65 -2.22
CA GLN A 131 -41.78 7.05 -1.89
C GLN A 131 -41.39 6.02 -2.95
N TYR A 132 -40.21 6.19 -3.53
CA TYR A 132 -39.60 5.23 -4.45
C TYR A 132 -38.33 4.68 -3.82
N THR A 133 -38.24 3.35 -3.68
CA THR A 133 -37.12 2.69 -3.02
C THR A 133 -36.44 1.70 -3.97
N PHE A 134 -35.11 1.79 -4.06
CA PHE A 134 -34.29 0.99 -4.96
C PHE A 134 -33.16 0.32 -4.18
N PRO A 135 -33.08 -1.03 -4.15
CA PRO A 135 -32.00 -1.73 -3.46
C PRO A 135 -30.69 -1.65 -4.26
N PHE A 136 -29.57 -1.72 -3.54
CA PHE A 136 -28.25 -1.89 -4.15
C PHE A 136 -27.40 -2.91 -3.39
N SER A 137 -26.50 -3.55 -4.14
CA SER A 137 -25.51 -4.48 -3.60
C SER A 137 -24.22 -4.37 -4.40
N PHE A 138 -23.16 -3.89 -3.76
CA PHE A 138 -21.82 -3.85 -4.33
C PHE A 138 -20.88 -4.77 -3.57
N ILE A 139 -19.82 -5.23 -4.23
CA ILE A 139 -18.69 -5.92 -3.59
C ILE A 139 -17.49 -5.02 -3.80
N VAL A 140 -16.73 -4.72 -2.74
CA VAL A 140 -15.45 -4.02 -2.90
C VAL A 140 -14.50 -4.95 -3.66
N PRO A 141 -14.02 -4.58 -4.86
CA PRO A 141 -13.16 -5.49 -5.63
C PRO A 141 -11.82 -5.70 -4.95
N ASP A 142 -11.06 -6.72 -5.34
CA ASP A 142 -9.67 -6.91 -4.87
C ASP A 142 -8.70 -5.96 -5.57
N GLN A 143 -8.97 -5.69 -6.85
CA GLN A 143 -8.15 -4.85 -7.71
C GLN A 143 -9.02 -4.09 -8.72
N LEU A 144 -8.46 -3.01 -9.24
CA LEU A 144 -8.99 -2.25 -10.36
C LEU A 144 -8.76 -3.02 -11.67
N LEU A 145 -9.58 -2.73 -12.68
CA LEU A 145 -9.41 -3.30 -14.02
C LEU A 145 -8.09 -2.81 -14.63
N ASP A 146 -7.44 -3.64 -15.45
CA ASP A 146 -6.17 -3.30 -16.11
C ASP A 146 -6.23 -2.00 -16.92
N SER A 147 -7.40 -1.68 -17.49
CA SER A 147 -7.67 -0.45 -18.23
C SER A 147 -7.58 0.83 -17.37
N HIS A 148 -7.57 0.71 -16.03
CA HIS A 148 -7.44 1.85 -15.14
C HIS A 148 -6.06 2.52 -15.24
N CYS A 149 -5.01 1.72 -15.46
CA CYS A 149 -3.63 2.19 -15.57
C CYS A 149 -3.14 2.14 -17.03
N GLY A 150 -3.69 3.04 -17.86
CA GLY A 150 -3.38 3.15 -19.29
C GLY A 150 -2.20 4.06 -19.65
N HIS A 151 -1.44 4.55 -18.67
CA HIS A 151 -0.28 5.40 -18.91
C HIS A 151 1.02 4.58 -18.97
N ILE A 152 2.08 5.19 -19.49
CA ILE A 152 3.41 4.56 -19.55
C ILE A 152 3.95 4.38 -18.13
N LEU A 153 4.48 3.20 -17.85
CA LEU A 153 5.02 2.78 -16.55
C LEU A 153 6.46 2.33 -16.70
N GLN A 154 7.24 2.44 -15.62
CA GLN A 154 8.61 1.97 -15.60
C GLN A 154 8.74 0.46 -15.63
N ASN A 155 7.88 -0.26 -14.91
CA ASN A 155 7.86 -1.72 -14.85
C ASN A 155 6.51 -2.24 -14.33
N ASP A 156 6.32 -3.55 -14.37
CA ASP A 156 5.07 -4.20 -13.95
C ASP A 156 4.82 -4.15 -12.44
N VAL A 157 5.86 -3.98 -11.62
CA VAL A 157 5.68 -3.78 -10.16
C VAL A 157 4.90 -2.48 -9.89
N VAL A 158 5.19 -1.42 -10.65
CA VAL A 158 4.40 -0.16 -10.59
C VAL A 158 2.96 -0.42 -11.03
N ARG A 159 2.77 -1.21 -12.11
CA ARG A 159 1.42 -1.54 -12.61
C ARG A 159 0.60 -2.28 -11.55
N GLN A 160 1.16 -3.33 -10.97
CA GLN A 160 0.50 -4.14 -9.95
C GLN A 160 0.12 -3.29 -8.74
N ALA A 161 1.00 -2.40 -8.29
CA ALA A 161 0.69 -1.46 -7.22
C ALA A 161 -0.47 -0.52 -7.62
N HIS A 162 -0.43 0.04 -8.82
CA HIS A 162 -1.46 0.97 -9.33
C HIS A 162 -2.85 0.35 -9.51
N LEU A 163 -2.92 -0.96 -9.70
CA LEU A 163 -4.16 -1.70 -9.82
C LEU A 163 -4.76 -2.06 -8.46
N GLN A 164 -4.01 -1.96 -7.35
CA GLN A 164 -4.62 -2.08 -6.04
C GLN A 164 -5.50 -0.87 -5.76
N LEU A 165 -6.64 -1.09 -5.09
CA LEU A 165 -7.46 0.01 -4.63
C LEU A 165 -6.66 0.85 -3.63
N PRO A 166 -6.69 2.19 -3.70
CA PRO A 166 -6.09 3.03 -2.68
C PRO A 166 -7.01 3.11 -1.44
N PRO A 167 -6.48 3.24 -0.20
CA PRO A 167 -7.31 3.34 1.00
C PRO A 167 -8.02 4.70 1.07
N THR A 168 -9.16 4.77 1.78
CA THR A 168 -9.76 6.05 2.15
C THR A 168 -8.73 6.88 2.92
N MET A 169 -8.52 8.12 2.49
CA MET A 169 -7.41 8.95 2.99
C MET A 169 -7.76 10.44 2.91
N GLY A 170 -7.35 11.26 3.88
CA GLY A 170 -7.53 12.71 3.85
C GLY A 170 -8.95 13.15 4.14
N THR A 171 -9.65 12.37 4.97
CA THR A 171 -11.03 12.68 5.39
C THR A 171 -11.08 13.32 6.78
N GLY A 172 -9.98 13.27 7.54
CA GLY A 172 -9.91 13.77 8.92
C GLY A 172 -10.74 12.96 9.92
N LYS A 173 -11.25 11.81 9.47
CA LYS A 173 -12.20 10.96 10.18
C LYS A 173 -11.82 9.48 10.01
N ALA A 174 -10.54 9.14 10.20
CA ALA A 174 -10.29 7.76 10.56
C ALA A 174 -10.99 7.55 11.90
N VAL A 175 -11.76 6.49 12.03
CA VAL A 175 -12.52 6.25 13.26
C VAL A 175 -11.80 5.14 14.00
N ASN A 176 -11.60 5.32 15.30
CA ASN A 176 -11.34 4.20 16.18
C ASN A 176 -12.46 3.19 15.98
N HIS A 177 -12.12 1.92 15.92
CA HIS A 177 -13.04 0.88 15.45
C HIS A 177 -14.28 0.66 16.33
N ASP A 178 -14.36 1.27 17.52
CA ASP A 178 -15.55 1.33 18.39
C ASP A 178 -16.52 2.49 18.05
N GLY A 179 -16.18 3.32 17.07
CA GLY A 179 -16.96 4.51 16.70
C GLY A 179 -16.78 5.69 17.66
N SER A 180 -15.91 5.58 18.68
CA SER A 180 -15.88 6.53 19.81
C SER A 180 -14.97 7.73 19.58
N LEU A 181 -13.89 7.57 18.82
CA LEU A 181 -12.85 8.59 18.65
C LEU A 181 -12.48 8.78 17.18
N GLU A 182 -12.45 10.02 16.73
CA GLU A 182 -11.87 10.39 15.43
C GLU A 182 -10.33 10.44 15.57
N LEU A 183 -9.65 9.52 14.88
CA LEU A 183 -8.21 9.51 14.71
C LEU A 183 -7.80 10.40 13.53
N ASP A 184 -6.66 11.05 13.69
CA ASP A 184 -5.99 11.71 12.59
C ASP A 184 -5.29 10.66 11.70
N ASP A 185 -5.70 10.57 10.43
CA ASP A 185 -5.12 9.68 9.42
C ASP A 185 -3.76 10.14 8.89
N VAL A 186 -3.18 11.18 9.50
CA VAL A 186 -1.87 11.77 9.23
C VAL A 186 -1.67 12.12 7.76
N THR A 187 -2.76 12.50 7.08
CA THR A 187 -2.78 12.76 5.64
C THR A 187 -2.71 14.26 5.36
N PRO A 188 -1.90 14.70 4.38
CA PRO A 188 -1.94 16.08 3.94
C PRO A 188 -3.28 16.42 3.27
N ASP A 189 -3.76 17.64 3.46
CA ASP A 189 -4.88 18.23 2.73
C ASP A 189 -4.76 18.19 1.18
N MET A 190 -3.55 17.98 0.65
CA MET A 190 -3.24 17.95 -0.77
C MET A 190 -3.68 16.65 -1.45
N ALA A 191 -3.94 15.59 -0.68
CA ALA A 191 -4.30 14.28 -1.21
C ALA A 191 -5.53 13.73 -0.48
N LYS A 192 -6.63 13.54 -1.22
CA LYS A 192 -7.89 13.01 -0.67
C LYS A 192 -8.38 11.85 -1.53
N ILE A 193 -8.65 10.71 -0.89
CA ILE A 193 -9.23 9.52 -1.52
C ILE A 193 -10.53 9.22 -0.80
N ARG A 194 -11.64 9.16 -1.55
CA ARG A 194 -12.98 8.98 -1.01
C ARG A 194 -13.72 7.90 -1.77
N TYR A 195 -14.51 7.14 -1.01
CA TYR A 195 -15.44 6.16 -1.51
C TYR A 195 -16.85 6.56 -1.10
N GLY A 196 -17.83 6.25 -1.95
CA GLY A 196 -19.22 6.49 -1.59
C GLY A 196 -20.22 5.84 -2.54
N ILE A 197 -21.41 5.59 -1.99
CA ILE A 197 -22.60 5.26 -2.77
C ILE A 197 -23.22 6.56 -3.23
N LYS A 198 -23.44 6.68 -4.53
CA LYS A 198 -23.89 7.90 -5.18
C LYS A 198 -25.14 7.66 -6.00
N VAL A 199 -26.10 8.55 -5.84
CA VAL A 199 -27.38 8.52 -6.55
C VAL A 199 -27.45 9.73 -7.46
N ARG A 200 -27.77 9.52 -8.73
CA ARG A 200 -27.99 10.59 -9.71
C ARG A 200 -29.31 10.36 -10.44
N ILE A 201 -30.18 11.36 -10.43
CA ILE A 201 -31.39 11.38 -11.26
C ILE A 201 -31.16 12.35 -12.39
N THR A 202 -31.42 11.92 -13.62
CA THR A 202 -31.15 12.73 -14.82
C THR A 202 -32.39 12.90 -15.69
N ARG A 203 -32.39 13.96 -16.50
CA ARG A 203 -33.37 14.23 -17.55
C ARG A 203 -32.68 14.83 -18.75
N LYS A 204 -33.10 14.48 -19.94
CA LYS A 204 -32.70 15.09 -21.21
C LYS A 204 -33.51 16.35 -21.40
N ARG A 205 -32.82 17.46 -21.65
CA ARG A 205 -33.47 18.72 -22.00
C ARG A 205 -34.11 18.60 -23.37
N GLU A 206 -35.34 19.05 -23.50
CA GLU A 206 -36.09 18.99 -24.76
C GLU A 206 -35.47 19.86 -25.87
N VAL A 207 -34.73 20.92 -25.50
CA VAL A 207 -34.15 21.88 -26.46
C VAL A 207 -32.93 21.32 -27.20
N ASP A 208 -32.03 20.61 -26.50
CA ASP A 208 -30.73 20.17 -27.04
C ASP A 208 -30.43 18.68 -26.81
N ASN A 209 -31.40 17.94 -26.27
CA ASN A 209 -31.30 16.52 -25.89
C ASN A 209 -30.13 16.22 -24.93
N LYS A 210 -29.56 17.24 -24.25
CA LYS A 210 -28.48 17.03 -23.29
C LYS A 210 -29.03 16.50 -21.98
N GLN A 211 -28.41 15.44 -21.50
CA GLN A 211 -28.68 14.90 -20.17
C GLN A 211 -28.21 15.88 -19.10
N VAL A 212 -29.13 16.29 -18.23
CA VAL A 212 -28.87 17.13 -17.07
C VAL A 212 -29.20 16.40 -15.79
N ILE A 213 -28.41 16.66 -14.75
CA ILE A 213 -28.60 16.12 -13.42
C ILE A 213 -29.68 16.95 -12.72
N ILE A 214 -30.79 16.31 -12.35
CA ILE A 214 -31.86 16.92 -11.56
C ILE A 214 -31.42 16.99 -10.09
N VAL A 215 -30.91 15.87 -9.60
CA VAL A 215 -30.44 15.71 -8.22
C VAL A 215 -29.31 14.71 -8.18
N GLU A 216 -28.37 14.97 -7.28
CA GLU A 216 -27.22 14.13 -7.00
C GLU A 216 -26.99 14.14 -5.50
N GLU A 217 -26.91 12.94 -4.90
CA GLU A 217 -26.67 12.74 -3.47
C GLU A 217 -25.62 11.65 -3.28
N GLN A 218 -24.81 11.74 -2.23
CA GLN A 218 -23.72 10.78 -1.98
C GLN A 218 -23.56 10.46 -0.49
N ARG A 219 -23.51 9.17 -0.17
CA ARG A 219 -23.17 8.65 1.15
C ARG A 219 -21.73 8.14 1.13
N ASN A 220 -20.84 8.82 1.86
CA ASN A 220 -19.45 8.41 1.97
C ASN A 220 -19.30 7.18 2.88
N ILE A 221 -18.37 6.31 2.50
CA ILE A 221 -17.95 5.14 3.28
C ILE A 221 -16.43 5.12 3.43
N HIS A 222 -15.93 4.37 4.39
CA HIS A 222 -14.51 4.17 4.61
C HIS A 222 -14.11 2.81 4.02
N VAL A 223 -13.09 2.78 3.15
CA VAL A 223 -12.58 1.56 2.55
C VAL A 223 -11.11 1.42 2.90
N THR A 224 -10.74 0.34 3.57
CA THR A 224 -9.36 -0.03 3.88
C THR A 224 -9.06 -1.35 3.17
N PRO A 225 -8.48 -1.29 1.95
CA PRO A 225 -8.18 -2.47 1.17
C PRO A 225 -7.22 -3.42 1.90
N ALA A 226 -7.35 -4.73 1.67
CA ALA A 226 -6.36 -5.66 2.16
C ALA A 226 -5.08 -5.56 1.32
N TYR A 227 -3.92 -5.51 1.99
CA TYR A 227 -2.61 -5.47 1.33
C TYR A 227 -1.76 -6.63 1.83
N ALA A 228 -1.26 -7.44 0.89
CA ALA A 228 -0.27 -8.46 1.21
C ALA A 228 1.07 -7.82 1.59
N GLU A 229 1.85 -8.54 2.40
CA GLU A 229 3.25 -8.22 2.63
C GLU A 229 3.99 -8.23 1.29
N ALA A 230 4.75 -7.17 1.03
CA ALA A 230 5.59 -7.04 -0.14
C ALA A 230 7.06 -6.97 0.32
N PRO A 231 8.00 -7.46 -0.48
CA PRO A 231 9.41 -7.31 -0.16
C PRO A 231 9.77 -5.83 0.00
N PRO A 232 10.63 -5.47 0.97
CA PRO A 232 11.01 -4.10 1.18
C PRO A 232 11.69 -3.54 -0.08
N PRO A 233 11.47 -2.25 -0.41
CA PRO A 233 12.09 -1.65 -1.58
C PRO A 233 13.61 -1.69 -1.44
N MET A 234 14.26 -2.46 -2.31
CA MET A 234 15.71 -2.55 -2.44
C MET A 234 16.22 -1.31 -3.19
N ASP A 235 16.30 -0.17 -2.51
CA ASP A 235 16.98 1.02 -3.03
C ASP A 235 18.19 1.36 -2.16
N ASP A 236 19.36 1.51 -2.80
CA ASP A 236 20.65 1.32 -2.15
C ASP A 236 21.14 2.47 -1.27
N ASN A 237 20.40 3.59 -1.18
CA ASN A 237 20.87 4.73 -0.37
C ASN A 237 19.81 5.44 0.48
N THR A 238 18.56 4.97 0.46
CA THR A 238 17.49 5.54 1.29
C THR A 238 17.52 4.95 2.70
N PHE A 239 17.75 3.64 2.81
CA PHE A 239 17.74 2.88 4.05
C PHE A 239 19.16 2.64 4.58
N VAL A 240 19.27 2.46 5.89
CA VAL A 240 20.52 2.22 6.60
C VAL A 240 20.29 1.07 7.56
N PHE A 241 20.60 -0.14 7.11
CA PHE A 241 20.45 -1.38 7.88
C PHE A 241 21.60 -1.63 8.85
N LYS A 242 22.77 -1.05 8.56
CA LYS A 242 24.00 -1.28 9.33
C LYS A 242 24.79 0.00 9.51
N LYS A 243 25.32 0.20 10.71
CA LYS A 243 26.20 1.33 11.03
C LYS A 243 27.33 0.88 11.94
N GLN A 244 28.54 1.33 11.63
CA GLN A 244 29.72 1.06 12.43
C GLN A 244 30.43 2.35 12.82
N LYS A 245 30.95 2.42 14.04
CA LYS A 245 31.74 3.55 14.54
C LYS A 245 32.85 3.05 15.47
N GLU A 246 33.97 3.77 15.44
CA GLU A 246 34.98 3.63 16.48
C GLU A 246 34.50 4.33 17.76
N ILE A 247 34.59 3.62 18.89
CA ILE A 247 34.30 4.11 20.21
C ILE A 247 35.62 4.48 20.89
N ARG A 248 35.69 5.63 21.54
CA ARG A 248 36.89 6.11 22.25
C ARG A 248 36.69 6.04 23.76
N LYS A 249 37.77 5.75 24.51
CA LYS A 249 37.75 5.72 25.99
C LYS A 249 37.57 7.14 26.59
N GLY A 250 37.86 8.18 25.80
CA GLY A 250 37.72 9.60 26.14
C GLY A 250 38.34 10.49 25.05
N ILE A 251 38.26 11.82 25.19
CA ILE A 251 38.79 12.78 24.19
C ILE A 251 40.30 12.61 23.97
N PHE A 252 41.03 12.22 25.02
CA PHE A 252 42.49 12.03 25.00
C PHE A 252 42.95 10.59 25.31
N LYS A 253 42.03 9.63 25.53
CA LYS A 253 42.34 8.30 26.12
C LYS A 253 42.38 7.13 25.11
N GLY A 254 42.57 7.42 23.82
CA GLY A 254 42.67 6.38 22.78
C GLY A 254 41.37 5.65 22.46
N LYS A 255 41.46 4.58 21.66
CA LYS A 255 40.31 3.80 21.15
C LYS A 255 39.87 2.76 22.18
N LEU A 256 38.57 2.62 22.39
CA LEU A 256 37.96 1.53 23.17
C LEU A 256 37.75 0.30 22.28
N GLY A 257 37.27 0.51 21.06
CA GLY A 257 37.00 -0.55 20.09
C GLY A 257 36.08 -0.05 18.98
N ARG A 258 35.54 -0.96 18.19
CA ARG A 258 34.58 -0.68 17.11
C ARG A 258 33.25 -1.33 17.45
N LEU A 259 32.18 -0.53 17.43
CA LEU A 259 30.82 -1.02 17.60
C LEU A 259 30.09 -0.99 16.26
N ILE A 260 29.47 -2.12 15.94
CA ILE A 260 28.64 -2.34 14.76
C ILE A 260 27.22 -2.57 15.26
N VAL A 261 26.26 -1.87 14.67
CA VAL A 261 24.83 -2.00 14.95
C VAL A 261 24.16 -2.31 13.63
N GLN A 262 23.38 -3.39 13.57
CA GLN A 262 22.66 -3.80 12.37
C GLN A 262 21.25 -4.29 12.70
N ALA A 263 20.34 -4.16 11.74
CA ALA A 263 18.97 -4.66 11.84
C ALA A 263 18.44 -4.98 10.45
N ASP A 264 17.62 -6.01 10.37
CA ASP A 264 16.89 -6.37 9.15
C ASP A 264 15.59 -5.56 9.05
N PRO A 265 14.99 -5.45 7.84
CA PRO A 265 13.63 -4.94 7.68
C PRO A 265 12.67 -5.62 8.66
N PRO A 266 11.87 -4.87 9.44
CA PRO A 266 10.84 -5.47 10.28
C PRO A 266 9.73 -6.08 9.44
N ARG A 267 8.99 -7.02 10.06
CA ARG A 267 7.70 -7.44 9.54
C ARG A 267 6.74 -6.24 9.43
N PRO A 268 5.78 -6.27 8.49
CA PRO A 268 4.77 -5.23 8.37
C PRO A 268 4.03 -4.96 9.67
N MET A 269 3.65 -3.70 9.87
CA MET A 269 2.67 -3.35 10.89
C MET A 269 1.28 -3.64 10.33
N GLU A 270 0.70 -4.74 10.77
CA GLU A 270 -0.64 -5.17 10.34
C GLU A 270 -1.74 -4.45 11.13
N ALA A 271 -2.57 -3.70 10.43
CA ALA A 271 -3.83 -3.20 10.95
C ALA A 271 -4.96 -4.19 10.63
N LYS A 272 -5.70 -4.64 11.64
CA LYS A 272 -6.87 -5.49 11.41
C LYS A 272 -8.10 -4.60 11.25
N SER A 273 -8.65 -4.53 10.03
CA SER A 273 -9.77 -3.65 9.70
C SER A 273 -11.11 -4.08 10.30
N HIS A 274 -11.14 -5.09 11.16
CA HIS A 274 -12.36 -5.59 11.81
C HIS A 274 -12.24 -5.70 13.33
N ASP A 275 -11.04 -5.54 13.89
CA ASP A 275 -10.78 -5.68 15.32
C ASP A 275 -10.25 -4.36 15.88
N GLY A 276 -11.12 -3.68 16.63
CA GLY A 276 -10.80 -2.37 17.19
C GLY A 276 -9.89 -2.34 18.40
N ALA A 277 -9.62 -3.49 19.01
CA ALA A 277 -8.64 -3.58 20.08
C ALA A 277 -7.21 -3.78 19.52
N HIS A 278 -7.08 -4.20 18.26
CA HIS A 278 -5.78 -4.49 17.66
C HIS A 278 -5.07 -3.25 17.13
N ARG A 279 -4.07 -2.82 17.90
CA ARG A 279 -3.12 -1.77 17.53
C ARG A 279 -2.02 -2.37 16.65
N ALA A 280 -1.89 -1.86 15.42
CA ALA A 280 -0.83 -2.30 14.51
C ALA A 280 0.52 -2.15 15.19
N SER A 281 1.33 -3.22 15.18
CA SER A 281 2.63 -3.24 15.83
C SER A 281 3.60 -4.20 15.15
N THR A 282 4.89 -3.96 15.35
CA THR A 282 5.99 -4.80 14.88
C THR A 282 7.14 -4.75 15.89
N THR A 283 8.10 -5.65 15.75
CA THR A 283 9.33 -5.66 16.58
C THR A 283 10.55 -5.71 15.68
N VAL A 284 11.49 -4.80 15.90
CA VAL A 284 12.79 -4.78 15.23
C VAL A 284 13.83 -5.40 16.15
N SER A 285 14.64 -6.32 15.63
CA SER A 285 15.82 -6.82 16.34
C SER A 285 17.06 -6.00 15.96
N LEU A 286 17.69 -5.35 16.95
CA LEU A 286 19.00 -4.72 16.79
C LEU A 286 20.09 -5.70 17.21
N ASN A 287 20.91 -6.10 16.25
CA ASN A 287 22.08 -6.94 16.46
C ASN A 287 23.32 -6.05 16.63
N LEU A 288 23.96 -6.13 17.79
CA LEU A 288 25.13 -5.35 18.12
C LEU A 288 26.36 -6.26 18.20
N THR A 289 27.44 -5.85 17.54
CA THR A 289 28.74 -6.51 17.61
C THR A 289 29.81 -5.49 18.01
N PHE A 290 30.46 -5.73 19.14
CA PHE A 290 31.60 -4.95 19.59
C PHE A 290 32.91 -5.73 19.38
N ILE A 291 33.85 -5.09 18.69
CA ILE A 291 35.19 -5.58 18.44
C ILE A 291 36.13 -4.70 19.30
N PRO A 292 36.69 -5.24 20.39
CA PRO A 292 37.56 -4.50 21.29
C PRO A 292 38.86 -4.10 20.57
N ALA A 293 39.46 -2.98 20.98
CA ALA A 293 40.78 -2.56 20.46
C ALA A 293 41.93 -3.35 21.11
N ASP A 294 41.70 -3.91 22.29
CA ASP A 294 42.63 -4.71 23.08
C ASP A 294 41.85 -5.78 23.86
N ASP A 295 42.44 -6.93 24.18
CA ASP A 295 41.73 -8.05 24.83
C ASP A 295 41.22 -7.75 26.25
N SER A 296 41.67 -6.63 26.84
CA SER A 296 41.21 -6.15 28.14
C SER A 296 40.01 -5.19 28.06
N ALA A 297 39.67 -4.72 26.86
CA ALA A 297 38.62 -3.73 26.67
C ALA A 297 37.23 -4.38 26.74
N GLU A 298 36.43 -3.91 27.69
CA GLU A 298 35.03 -4.30 27.80
C GLU A 298 34.12 -3.49 26.88
N PRO A 299 32.95 -4.04 26.48
CA PRO A 299 31.96 -3.32 25.69
C PRO A 299 31.49 -2.02 26.36
N PRO A 300 31.16 -0.98 25.57
CA PRO A 300 30.63 0.26 26.12
C PRO A 300 29.23 0.06 26.71
N LYS A 301 28.87 0.95 27.64
CA LYS A 301 27.54 0.95 28.25
C LYS A 301 26.52 1.50 27.25
N LEU A 302 25.39 0.82 27.10
CA LEU A 302 24.33 1.28 26.22
C LEU A 302 23.48 2.31 26.96
N GLY A 303 23.14 3.42 26.30
CA GLY A 303 22.35 4.51 26.87
C GLY A 303 20.86 4.27 26.66
N SER A 304 20.32 4.79 25.57
CA SER A 304 18.89 4.74 25.24
C SER A 304 18.64 4.33 23.80
N VAL A 305 17.45 3.78 23.54
CA VAL A 305 16.92 3.57 22.19
C VAL A 305 15.69 4.43 22.00
N THR A 306 15.72 5.23 20.94
CA THR A 306 14.60 6.06 20.49
C THR A 306 14.14 5.58 19.12
N THR A 307 12.85 5.33 18.99
CA THR A 307 12.21 4.89 17.75
C THR A 307 11.28 5.99 17.26
N LYS A 308 11.45 6.39 16.00
CA LYS A 308 10.60 7.36 15.32
C LYS A 308 9.98 6.73 14.08
N LEU A 309 8.70 6.95 13.89
CA LEU A 309 7.97 6.61 12.68
C LEU A 309 7.93 7.83 11.78
N LYS A 310 8.35 7.64 10.54
CA LYS A 310 8.33 8.66 9.52
C LYS A 310 7.44 8.20 8.38
N TYR A 311 6.49 9.04 7.99
CA TYR A 311 5.65 8.77 6.84
C TYR A 311 5.83 9.82 5.75
N ARG A 312 5.66 9.38 4.51
CA ARG A 312 5.72 10.20 3.32
C ARG A 312 4.47 9.97 2.49
N THR A 313 3.84 11.05 2.08
CA THR A 313 2.76 11.02 1.10
C THR A 313 3.25 11.72 -0.16
N PHE A 314 3.34 10.97 -1.24
CA PHE A 314 3.59 11.49 -2.57
C PHE A 314 2.25 11.72 -3.24
N TYR A 315 2.10 12.85 -3.92
CA TYR A 315 0.88 13.15 -4.66
C TYR A 315 1.24 13.95 -5.91
N SER A 316 0.61 13.65 -7.04
CA SER A 316 0.93 14.32 -8.30
C SER A 316 -0.32 14.68 -9.08
N THR A 317 -0.29 15.84 -9.73
CA THR A 317 -1.33 16.26 -10.69
C THR A 317 -1.19 15.56 -12.05
N LYS A 318 -0.10 14.81 -12.26
CA LYS A 318 0.07 13.88 -13.39
C LYS A 318 0.14 12.44 -12.88
N SER A 319 -0.10 11.50 -13.77
CA SER A 319 0.04 10.08 -13.43
C SER A 319 1.50 9.75 -13.13
N ILE A 320 1.74 9.20 -11.95
CA ILE A 320 3.05 8.74 -11.49
C ILE A 320 3.41 7.49 -12.30
N ASN A 321 4.64 7.36 -12.79
CA ASN A 321 5.04 6.22 -13.63
C ASN A 321 6.11 5.31 -12.98
N VAL A 322 6.56 5.66 -11.78
CA VAL A 322 7.57 4.96 -10.97
C VAL A 322 7.06 4.78 -9.54
N ILE A 323 7.66 3.89 -8.74
CA ILE A 323 7.49 3.95 -7.28
C ILE A 323 8.27 5.16 -6.76
N PRO A 324 7.63 6.18 -6.15
CA PRO A 324 8.35 7.37 -5.72
C PRO A 324 9.40 7.06 -4.66
N GLN A 325 10.53 7.73 -4.76
CA GLN A 325 11.62 7.73 -3.80
C GLN A 325 11.70 9.09 -3.09
N ARG A 326 12.52 9.17 -2.02
CA ARG A 326 12.67 10.36 -1.15
C ARG A 326 12.94 11.68 -1.89
N LYS A 327 13.54 11.62 -3.08
CA LYS A 327 13.91 12.80 -3.88
C LYS A 327 13.09 12.95 -5.16
N SER A 328 12.10 12.10 -5.42
CA SER A 328 11.33 12.11 -6.68
C SER A 328 10.61 13.45 -6.94
N HIS A 329 10.11 14.11 -5.90
CA HIS A 329 9.46 15.42 -6.05
C HIS A 329 10.43 16.54 -6.50
N LEU A 330 11.74 16.36 -6.35
CA LEU A 330 12.73 17.34 -6.81
C LEU A 330 12.92 17.29 -8.33
N SER A 331 12.62 16.15 -8.95
CA SER A 331 12.73 15.94 -10.40
C SER A 331 11.40 16.09 -11.15
N ASP A 332 10.27 15.89 -10.48
CA ASP A 332 8.93 16.01 -11.09
C ASP A 332 8.19 17.25 -10.55
N PRO A 333 8.06 18.34 -11.34
CA PRO A 333 7.39 19.57 -10.91
C PRO A 333 5.89 19.41 -10.67
N TYR A 334 5.28 18.30 -11.10
CA TYR A 334 3.86 18.01 -10.87
C TYR A 334 3.63 17.23 -9.57
N MET A 335 4.70 16.73 -8.95
CA MET A 335 4.68 15.91 -7.76
C MET A 335 5.00 16.74 -6.51
N GLY A 336 4.10 16.72 -5.54
CA GLY A 336 4.36 17.14 -4.17
C GLY A 336 4.77 15.98 -3.29
N GLN A 337 5.46 16.30 -2.19
CA GLN A 337 5.77 15.37 -1.13
C GLN A 337 5.46 16.01 0.21
N TYR A 338 4.61 15.35 0.99
CA TYR A 338 4.40 15.66 2.39
C TYR A 338 5.14 14.66 3.27
N GLN A 339 5.77 15.12 4.35
CA GLN A 339 6.53 14.27 5.26
C GLN A 339 6.43 14.80 6.69
N GLU A 340 6.16 13.90 7.62
CA GLU A 340 6.18 14.19 9.06
C GLU A 340 6.78 13.00 9.82
N THR A 341 7.14 13.21 11.08
CA THR A 341 7.82 12.22 11.91
C THR A 341 7.25 12.25 13.32
N ILE A 342 6.85 11.08 13.82
CA ILE A 342 6.27 10.88 15.15
C ILE A 342 7.25 10.03 15.96
N THR A 343 7.46 10.39 17.23
CA THR A 343 8.23 9.53 18.14
C THR A 343 7.32 8.45 18.68
N LEU A 344 7.68 7.18 18.45
CA LEU A 344 6.90 6.03 18.94
C LEU A 344 7.31 5.64 20.37
N SER A 345 8.61 5.59 20.63
CA SER A 345 9.14 5.21 21.93
C SER A 345 10.53 5.79 22.19
N SER A 346 10.86 5.95 23.46
CA SER A 346 12.20 6.29 23.94
C SER A 346 12.40 5.59 25.28
N ARG A 347 13.40 4.71 25.38
CA ARG A 347 13.66 3.94 26.61
C ARG A 347 15.15 3.83 26.91
N ALA A 348 15.50 3.86 28.19
CA ALA A 348 16.84 3.56 28.65
C ALA A 348 17.12 2.05 28.56
N LEU A 349 18.35 1.69 28.20
CA LEU A 349 18.82 0.31 28.10
C LEU A 349 19.62 -0.05 29.35
N ASN A 350 18.91 -0.42 30.40
CA ASN A 350 19.55 -0.84 31.65
C ASN A 350 19.71 -2.37 31.67
N GLY A 351 20.89 -2.85 32.09
CA GLY A 351 21.12 -4.27 32.35
C GLY A 351 21.27 -5.17 31.12
N ILE A 352 21.51 -4.61 29.93
CA ILE A 352 21.82 -5.40 28.72
C ILE A 352 23.13 -6.17 28.91
N ARG A 353 23.10 -7.47 28.68
CA ARG A 353 24.25 -8.37 28.87
C ARG A 353 24.92 -8.67 27.54
N TRP A 354 26.23 -8.42 27.48
CA TRP A 354 27.05 -8.80 26.34
C TRP A 354 27.49 -10.26 26.44
N ARG A 355 27.35 -11.01 25.34
CA ARG A 355 27.88 -12.36 25.21
C ARG A 355 29.26 -12.30 24.56
N ARG A 356 30.27 -12.83 25.26
CA ARG A 356 31.65 -12.93 24.77
C ARG A 356 31.76 -14.15 23.86
N ARG A 357 32.38 -14.01 22.68
CA ARG A 357 32.64 -15.11 21.74
C ARG A 357 34.09 -15.08 21.30
N ARG A 358 34.81 -16.20 21.49
CA ARG A 358 36.09 -16.45 20.82
C ARG A 358 35.85 -17.36 19.60
N PRO A 359 36.71 -17.30 18.57
CA PRO A 359 36.59 -18.16 17.39
C PRO A 359 36.56 -19.65 17.72
N ALA A 360 37.36 -20.08 18.71
CA ALA A 360 37.40 -21.47 19.18
C ALA A 360 36.05 -21.98 19.76
N ASP A 361 35.16 -21.08 20.18
CA ASP A 361 33.84 -21.45 20.71
C ASP A 361 32.78 -21.70 19.60
N ALA A 362 33.12 -21.44 18.33
CA ALA A 362 32.18 -21.58 17.20
C ALA A 362 32.07 -23.01 16.65
N GLU A 363 33.02 -23.90 16.94
CA GLU A 363 33.03 -25.29 16.45
C GLU A 363 32.10 -26.24 17.22
N HIS A 364 31.49 -25.80 18.33
CA HIS A 364 30.66 -26.66 19.18
C HIS A 364 29.14 -26.49 19.01
N ASP A 365 28.68 -25.57 18.16
CA ASP A 365 27.25 -25.27 17.97
C ASP A 365 26.68 -25.82 16.63
N SER A 366 27.48 -26.58 15.87
CA SER A 366 27.06 -27.20 14.60
C SER A 366 26.46 -28.60 14.81
N THR A 367 25.39 -28.71 15.61
CA THR A 367 24.60 -29.95 15.72
C THR A 367 23.46 -30.02 14.70
N TYR A 368 23.66 -29.47 13.50
CA TYR A 368 22.74 -29.63 12.37
C TYR A 368 23.48 -30.04 11.10
N GLY A 369 23.59 -31.37 10.93
CA GLY A 369 23.55 -32.07 9.65
C GLY A 369 24.44 -31.59 8.51
N SER A 370 25.68 -32.10 8.45
CA SER A 370 26.32 -32.39 7.16
C SER A 370 26.89 -33.80 7.16
N ARG A 371 26.03 -34.78 6.86
CA ARG A 371 26.43 -36.10 6.40
C ARG A 371 26.25 -36.17 4.89
N ARG A 372 27.26 -35.70 4.16
CA ARG A 372 27.65 -36.14 2.81
C ARG A 372 29.16 -35.86 2.75
N GLY A 373 30.08 -36.83 2.73
CA GLY A 373 30.06 -38.08 2.00
C GLY A 373 30.60 -37.84 0.59
N SER A 374 31.91 -37.66 0.46
CA SER A 374 32.67 -37.90 -0.78
C SER A 374 34.15 -38.11 -0.46
N ASP A 375 34.58 -39.33 -0.74
CA ASP A 375 35.92 -39.86 -0.89
C ASP A 375 36.64 -39.21 -2.08
N VAL A 376 37.89 -38.76 -1.89
CA VAL A 376 38.97 -38.68 -2.91
C VAL A 376 40.32 -38.35 -2.22
N SER A 377 41.15 -39.37 -2.03
CA SER A 377 42.63 -39.28 -1.99
C SER A 377 43.15 -39.02 -3.41
N ASP A 378 44.32 -38.45 -3.74
CA ASP A 378 45.60 -38.14 -3.09
C ASP A 378 46.31 -37.08 -3.96
N SER A 379 47.15 -36.23 -3.36
CA SER A 379 48.54 -35.95 -3.77
C SER A 379 49.07 -34.63 -3.19
N ALA A 380 50.21 -34.76 -2.52
CA ALA A 380 50.89 -33.79 -1.69
C ALA A 380 51.22 -32.43 -2.34
N SER A 381 51.00 -31.35 -1.57
CA SER A 381 52.08 -30.39 -1.28
C SER A 381 51.83 -29.76 0.08
N THR A 382 52.89 -29.79 0.88
CA THR A 382 53.02 -29.32 2.25
C THR A 382 52.68 -27.85 2.44
N SER A 383 52.28 -27.53 3.68
CA SER A 383 52.12 -26.21 4.31
C SER A 383 50.81 -25.48 4.10
N SER A 384 49.76 -25.95 4.79
CA SER A 384 48.76 -25.07 5.36
C SER A 384 48.49 -25.54 6.78
N PHE A 385 49.22 -24.97 7.74
CA PHE A 385 48.78 -25.01 9.13
C PHE A 385 47.39 -24.36 9.14
N SER A 386 46.36 -25.16 9.35
CA SER A 386 45.01 -24.70 9.63
C SER A 386 45.00 -24.10 11.04
N THR A 387 45.55 -22.89 11.18
CA THR A 387 45.23 -21.98 12.30
C THR A 387 43.86 -21.35 12.03
N ALA A 388 42.81 -22.17 12.09
CA ALA A 388 41.43 -21.71 12.04
C ALA A 388 40.95 -21.10 13.38
N ALA A 389 41.87 -20.83 14.32
CA ALA A 389 41.56 -20.44 15.69
C ALA A 389 41.90 -18.98 16.05
N ASP A 390 42.41 -18.16 15.12
CA ASP A 390 42.95 -16.82 15.44
C ASP A 390 42.12 -15.67 14.86
N GLY A 391 40.80 -15.74 15.09
CA GLY A 391 39.91 -14.59 14.89
C GLY A 391 39.89 -13.66 16.12
N PRO A 392 39.63 -12.34 15.93
CA PRO A 392 39.62 -11.40 17.04
C PRO A 392 38.49 -11.70 18.03
N LEU A 393 38.73 -11.44 19.32
CA LEU A 393 37.71 -11.48 20.37
C LEU A 393 36.51 -10.59 19.97
N THR A 394 35.28 -11.09 20.12
CA THR A 394 34.07 -10.27 19.85
C THR A 394 33.03 -10.40 20.95
N TYR A 395 32.23 -9.35 21.11
CA TYR A 395 31.08 -9.32 22.00
C TYR A 395 29.81 -9.05 21.21
N HIS A 396 28.74 -9.78 21.54
CA HIS A 396 27.45 -9.70 20.84
C HIS A 396 26.31 -9.46 21.83
N THR A 397 25.32 -8.68 21.41
CA THR A 397 24.04 -8.56 22.12
C THR A 397 22.92 -8.25 21.13
N GLU A 398 21.71 -8.63 21.50
CA GLU A 398 20.49 -8.36 20.74
C GLU A 398 19.55 -7.46 21.56
N ILE A 399 18.85 -6.54 20.91
CA ILE A 399 17.89 -5.64 21.53
C ILE A 399 16.59 -5.66 20.72
N LEU A 400 15.50 -6.12 21.34
CA LEU A 400 14.18 -6.12 20.72
C LEU A 400 13.50 -4.77 20.91
N VAL A 401 13.23 -4.06 19.82
CA VAL A 401 12.64 -2.72 19.78
C VAL A 401 11.20 -2.83 19.27
N PRO A 402 10.19 -2.80 20.17
CA PRO A 402 8.80 -2.77 19.76
C PRO A 402 8.43 -1.41 19.17
N ALA A 403 7.62 -1.43 18.12
CA ALA A 403 7.05 -0.27 17.46
C ALA A 403 5.56 -0.49 17.26
N SER A 404 4.72 0.39 17.83
CA SER A 404 3.27 0.31 17.75
C SER A 404 2.70 1.63 17.23
N GLN A 405 1.62 1.56 16.46
CA GLN A 405 0.88 2.73 15.94
C GLN A 405 0.54 3.71 17.06
N PRO A 406 0.60 5.05 16.96
CA PRO A 406 0.21 5.94 18.07
C PRO A 406 -1.30 5.86 18.44
N GLU A 407 -1.68 6.18 19.68
CA GLU A 407 -3.08 6.03 20.15
C GLU A 407 -4.08 6.98 19.48
N ASN A 408 -3.61 8.16 19.09
CA ASN A 408 -4.41 9.23 18.51
C ASN A 408 -4.22 9.38 16.99
N LYS A 409 -3.50 8.45 16.36
CA LYS A 409 -3.22 8.48 14.92
C LYS A 409 -3.62 7.16 14.28
N ALA A 410 -4.28 7.24 13.14
CA ALA A 410 -4.44 6.10 12.25
C ALA A 410 -3.27 6.07 11.27
N LEU A 411 -2.77 4.87 10.96
CA LEU A 411 -1.78 4.69 9.91
C LEU A 411 -2.47 4.06 8.70
N PRO A 412 -2.77 4.84 7.64
CA PRO A 412 -3.21 4.25 6.38
C PRO A 412 -2.20 3.20 5.90
N PRO A 413 -2.63 2.17 5.15
CA PRO A 413 -1.71 1.22 4.57
C PRO A 413 -0.63 1.88 3.69
N THR A 414 0.51 1.21 3.54
CA THR A 414 1.47 1.50 2.48
C THR A 414 0.82 1.13 1.15
N PHE A 415 0.67 2.10 0.25
CA PHE A 415 0.07 1.88 -1.06
C PHE A 415 0.67 2.82 -2.10
N GLN A 416 0.46 2.49 -3.36
CA GLN A 416 0.81 3.34 -4.50
C GLN A 416 -0.31 3.28 -5.54
N SER A 417 -0.76 4.44 -5.99
CA SER A 417 -1.77 4.59 -7.05
C SER A 417 -1.27 5.56 -8.11
N CYS A 418 -2.01 5.70 -9.21
CA CYS A 418 -1.68 6.61 -10.31
C CYS A 418 -1.40 8.05 -9.87
N HIS A 419 -1.96 8.55 -8.75
CA HIS A 419 -1.78 9.96 -8.35
C HIS A 419 -1.29 10.14 -6.91
N VAL A 420 -1.32 9.10 -6.08
CA VAL A 420 -1.00 9.20 -4.65
C VAL A 420 -0.28 7.93 -4.19
N GLY A 421 0.74 8.09 -3.35
CA GLY A 421 1.41 7.00 -2.65
C GLY A 421 1.69 7.33 -1.18
N ARG A 422 1.66 6.32 -0.32
CA ARG A 422 2.01 6.42 1.10
C ARG A 422 3.12 5.41 1.42
N GLN A 423 4.18 5.88 2.08
CA GLN A 423 5.34 5.06 2.50
C GLN A 423 5.74 5.37 3.94
N TYR A 424 6.33 4.38 4.63
CA TYR A 424 6.80 4.49 6.01
C TYR A 424 8.28 4.11 6.16
N GLU A 425 8.94 4.74 7.12
CA GLU A 425 10.35 4.54 7.50
C GLU A 425 10.43 4.54 9.03
N LEU A 426 11.14 3.56 9.61
CA LEU A 426 11.48 3.54 11.03
C LEU A 426 12.90 4.07 11.22
N ASP A 427 13.01 5.21 11.90
CA ASP A 427 14.25 5.81 12.33
C ASP A 427 14.57 5.33 13.75
N ILE A 428 15.58 4.47 13.91
CA ILE A 428 16.00 3.94 15.21
C ILE A 428 17.35 4.56 15.59
N SER A 429 17.37 5.24 16.74
CA SER A 429 18.55 5.87 17.31
C SER A 429 18.97 5.16 18.60
N LEU A 430 20.12 4.49 18.58
CA LEU A 430 20.76 3.91 19.76
C LEU A 430 21.86 4.87 20.25
N SER A 431 21.76 5.33 21.49
CA SER A 431 22.83 6.06 22.16
C SER A 431 23.72 5.13 22.98
N VAL A 432 25.01 5.43 23.00
CA VAL A 432 26.05 4.67 23.69
C VAL A 432 26.86 5.62 24.56
N GLU A 433 27.02 5.22 25.81
CA GLU A 433 27.82 5.89 26.81
C GLU A 433 29.22 5.30 26.77
N ALA A 434 30.17 6.09 26.28
CA ALA A 434 31.59 5.80 26.35
C ALA A 434 32.25 6.98 27.05
N GLY A 435 33.27 6.73 27.90
CA GLY A 435 33.81 7.62 28.96
C GLY A 435 34.17 9.08 28.63
N SER A 436 33.89 9.59 27.44
CA SER A 436 33.73 11.03 27.13
C SER A 436 32.33 11.54 27.54
N ARG A 437 32.19 12.83 27.86
CA ARG A 437 30.87 13.48 28.08
C ARG A 437 30.01 13.61 26.81
N LEU A 438 30.44 13.04 25.68
CA LEU A 438 29.75 13.08 24.39
C LEU A 438 29.11 11.71 24.11
N ASN A 439 27.79 11.66 24.09
CA ASN A 439 27.04 10.45 23.73
C ASN A 439 27.25 10.13 22.24
N THR A 440 27.67 8.89 21.93
CA THR A 440 27.78 8.43 20.54
C THR A 440 26.45 7.80 20.13
N SER A 441 25.85 8.24 19.02
CA SER A 441 24.59 7.69 18.52
C SER A 441 24.74 6.89 17.23
N PHE A 442 23.98 5.81 17.09
CA PHE A 442 23.84 4.98 15.91
C PHE A 442 22.42 5.14 15.39
N ASN A 443 22.29 5.67 14.17
CA ASN A 443 20.99 5.89 13.52
C ASN A 443 20.85 4.91 12.37
N LEU A 444 19.90 3.99 12.49
CA LEU A 444 19.43 3.11 11.43
C LEU A 444 18.14 3.68 10.82
N LYS A 445 17.90 3.37 9.56
CA LYS A 445 16.69 3.75 8.81
C LYS A 445 16.16 2.53 8.12
N LEU A 446 15.04 1.99 8.60
CA LEU A 446 14.49 0.74 8.11
C LEU A 446 13.22 1.02 7.30
N PRO A 447 13.01 0.34 6.16
CA PRO A 447 11.72 0.38 5.47
C PRO A 447 10.67 -0.25 6.39
N LEU A 448 9.48 0.35 6.41
CA LEU A 448 8.34 -0.21 7.12
C LEU A 448 7.16 -0.26 6.17
N GLN A 449 6.50 -1.41 6.11
CA GLN A 449 5.19 -1.54 5.48
C GLN A 449 4.12 -1.46 6.56
N VAL A 450 3.07 -0.69 6.30
CA VAL A 450 1.80 -0.78 7.04
C VAL A 450 0.84 -1.54 6.14
N THR A 451 0.28 -2.64 6.62
CA THR A 451 -0.68 -3.45 5.86
C THR A 451 -2.03 -3.40 6.56
N ALA A 452 -3.08 -3.75 5.82
CA ALA A 452 -4.38 -4.00 6.41
C ALA A 452 -4.86 -5.39 6.03
N VAL A 453 -5.52 -6.07 6.98
CA VAL A 453 -6.13 -7.37 6.78
C VAL A 453 -7.64 -7.22 6.87
N GLY A 454 -8.34 -7.61 5.80
CA GLY A 454 -9.80 -7.63 5.73
C GLY A 454 -10.42 -8.76 6.57
N ARG A 455 -11.75 -8.87 6.55
CA ARG A 455 -12.47 -9.97 7.24
C ARG A 455 -12.20 -11.34 6.60
N HIS A 456 -12.00 -11.37 5.29
CA HIS A 456 -11.66 -12.55 4.52
C HIS A 456 -10.15 -12.56 4.26
N ASN A 457 -9.38 -13.27 5.08
CA ASN A 457 -7.93 -13.32 4.98
C ASN A 457 -7.50 -14.45 4.05
N LEU A 458 -7.22 -14.11 2.78
CA LEU A 458 -6.78 -15.09 1.78
C LEU A 458 -5.45 -15.76 2.17
N ALA A 459 -4.54 -15.05 2.86
CA ALA A 459 -3.27 -15.64 3.29
C ALA A 459 -3.50 -16.69 4.39
N ALA A 460 -4.42 -16.44 5.32
CA ALA A 460 -4.79 -17.45 6.33
C ALA A 460 -5.62 -18.59 5.73
N GLU A 461 -6.48 -18.33 4.75
CA GLU A 461 -7.24 -19.38 4.03
C GLU A 461 -6.30 -20.25 3.18
N MET A 462 -5.36 -19.64 2.44
CA MET A 462 -4.34 -20.35 1.67
C MET A 462 -3.35 -21.08 2.58
N GLU A 463 -2.88 -20.48 3.68
CA GLU A 463 -2.01 -21.16 4.65
C GLU A 463 -2.74 -22.32 5.34
N ALA A 464 -4.05 -22.17 5.62
CA ALA A 464 -4.89 -23.25 6.14
C ALA A 464 -5.16 -24.37 5.12
N GLU A 465 -5.15 -24.09 3.81
CA GLU A 465 -5.24 -25.11 2.75
C GLU A 465 -3.87 -25.71 2.36
N GLU A 466 -2.78 -24.96 2.45
CA GLU A 466 -1.42 -25.40 2.10
C GLU A 466 -0.83 -26.36 3.14
N LEU A 467 -1.08 -26.14 4.43
CA LEU A 467 -0.61 -27.02 5.51
C LEU A 467 -1.06 -28.48 5.35
N PRO A 468 -2.35 -28.80 5.11
CA PRO A 468 -2.78 -30.18 4.91
C PRO A 468 -2.29 -30.77 3.57
N ALA A 469 -2.17 -29.96 2.52
CA ALA A 469 -1.65 -30.41 1.22
C ALA A 469 -0.14 -30.73 1.28
N PHE A 470 0.64 -29.93 2.01
CA PHE A 470 2.03 -30.19 2.33
C PHE A 470 2.18 -31.48 3.16
N GLU A 471 1.39 -31.65 4.22
CA GLU A 471 1.42 -32.87 5.02
C GLU A 471 1.04 -34.12 4.21
N GLU A 472 0.06 -34.01 3.31
CA GLU A 472 -0.34 -35.11 2.43
C GLU A 472 0.76 -35.49 1.41
N PHE A 473 1.53 -34.53 0.93
CA PHE A 473 2.67 -34.78 0.04
C PHE A 473 3.78 -35.61 0.72
N PHE A 474 3.97 -35.44 2.03
CA PHE A 474 4.96 -36.18 2.82
C PHE A 474 4.39 -37.42 3.53
N ARG A 475 3.11 -37.73 3.36
CA ARG A 475 2.54 -39.00 3.86
C ARG A 475 3.17 -40.18 3.09
N PRO A 476 3.80 -41.16 3.78
CA PRO A 476 4.35 -42.34 3.13
C PRO A 476 3.23 -43.08 2.40
N ARG A 477 3.26 -43.08 1.06
CA ARG A 477 2.35 -43.90 0.26
C ARG A 477 2.86 -45.33 0.27
N SER A 478 2.08 -46.25 0.83
CA SER A 478 2.37 -47.68 0.76
C SER A 478 2.30 -48.13 -0.71
N ILE A 479 3.39 -48.68 -1.24
CA ILE A 479 3.45 -49.32 -2.57
C ILE A 479 3.12 -50.82 -2.44
N ALA A 480 2.40 -51.23 -1.39
CA ALA A 480 2.01 -52.62 -1.23
C ALA A 480 1.15 -53.04 -2.44
N PRO A 481 1.54 -54.10 -3.17
CA PRO A 481 0.70 -54.68 -4.20
C PRO A 481 -0.66 -55.04 -3.57
N PRO A 482 -1.79 -54.78 -4.25
CA PRO A 482 -3.08 -55.21 -3.73
C PRO A 482 -3.05 -56.73 -3.48
N PRO A 483 -3.51 -57.20 -2.31
CA PRO A 483 -3.45 -58.62 -1.98
C PRO A 483 -4.28 -59.42 -2.98
N GLN A 484 -3.62 -60.34 -3.67
CA GLN A 484 -4.27 -61.30 -4.55
C GLN A 484 -5.08 -62.29 -3.71
N SER A 485 -6.40 -62.11 -3.65
CA SER A 485 -7.30 -63.20 -3.28
C SER A 485 -8.55 -63.21 -4.19
N GLN A 486 -8.52 -64.20 -5.09
CA GLN A 486 -9.63 -65.01 -5.59
C GLN A 486 -10.83 -64.31 -6.28
N SER A 487 -10.72 -64.25 -7.61
CA SER A 487 -11.72 -64.66 -8.62
C SER A 487 -13.21 -64.62 -8.24
N ARG A 488 -13.98 -63.73 -8.89
CA ARG A 488 -15.03 -64.15 -9.85
C ARG A 488 -15.66 -62.97 -10.64
N ARG A 489 -15.58 -63.14 -11.96
CA ARG A 489 -16.58 -62.84 -13.01
C ARG A 489 -16.75 -61.40 -13.56
N HIS A 490 -16.28 -61.29 -14.81
CA HIS A 490 -16.73 -60.45 -15.96
C HIS A 490 -16.68 -58.92 -15.75
N SER A 491 -16.02 -58.13 -16.61
CA SER A 491 -16.08 -58.12 -18.08
C SER A 491 -14.81 -57.53 -18.69
N ARG A 492 -14.45 -58.05 -19.88
CA ARG A 492 -13.26 -57.73 -20.67
C ARG A 492 -13.33 -56.31 -21.25
N LEU A 493 -12.24 -55.56 -21.16
CA LEU A 493 -11.89 -54.46 -22.08
C LEU A 493 -11.33 -55.07 -23.38
N PRO A 494 -11.64 -54.57 -24.58
CA PRO A 494 -10.97 -55.01 -25.80
C PRO A 494 -9.57 -54.39 -25.91
N SER A 495 -8.63 -55.27 -26.24
CA SER A 495 -7.25 -55.00 -26.61
C SER A 495 -7.16 -54.28 -27.95
N PHE A 496 -6.17 -53.41 -28.05
CA PHE A 496 -5.58 -52.90 -29.29
C PHE A 496 -5.00 -54.09 -30.08
N ALA A 497 -5.61 -54.42 -31.22
CA ALA A 497 -5.01 -55.09 -32.38
C ALA A 497 -6.11 -55.57 -33.32
N ASP A 498 -6.61 -54.68 -34.18
CA ASP A 498 -6.87 -55.03 -35.57
C ASP A 498 -6.98 -53.75 -36.42
N SER A 499 -6.72 -53.89 -37.73
CA SER A 499 -6.73 -52.88 -38.80
C SER A 499 -5.51 -51.94 -38.90
N MET A 500 -4.43 -52.47 -39.50
CA MET A 500 -3.67 -51.73 -40.50
C MET A 500 -4.45 -51.75 -41.82
N LEU A 501 -5.10 -50.64 -42.20
CA LEU A 501 -5.38 -50.27 -43.59
C LEU A 501 -5.60 -48.74 -43.65
N GLU A 502 -4.69 -48.09 -44.37
CA GLU A 502 -4.75 -46.77 -45.06
C GLU A 502 -5.85 -45.74 -44.70
N GLU A 503 -5.43 -44.59 -44.12
CA GLU A 503 -5.71 -43.23 -44.63
C GLU A 503 -4.91 -42.18 -43.82
N PRO A 504 -4.27 -41.17 -44.45
CA PRO A 504 -3.59 -40.10 -43.72
C PRO A 504 -4.62 -39.11 -43.14
N ALA A 505 -4.75 -39.08 -41.82
CA ALA A 505 -5.57 -38.10 -41.10
C ALA A 505 -5.08 -36.66 -41.37
N GLN A 506 -5.93 -35.87 -42.05
CA GLN A 506 -5.78 -34.43 -42.21
C GLN A 506 -5.87 -33.72 -40.86
N LEU A 507 -4.98 -32.75 -40.64
CA LEU A 507 -5.05 -31.81 -39.52
C LEU A 507 -6.31 -30.92 -39.65
N PRO A 508 -6.96 -30.53 -38.53
CA PRO A 508 -8.09 -29.60 -38.54
C PRO A 508 -7.74 -28.24 -39.17
N ALA A 509 -8.65 -27.72 -40.00
CA ALA A 509 -8.44 -26.54 -40.86
C ALA A 509 -8.12 -25.21 -40.16
N HIS A 510 -8.13 -25.13 -38.82
CA HIS A 510 -7.74 -23.92 -38.08
C HIS A 510 -6.26 -23.89 -37.66
N MET A 511 -5.51 -24.98 -37.94
CA MET A 511 -4.08 -25.10 -37.63
C MET A 511 -3.19 -25.04 -38.88
N LEU A 512 -3.72 -24.64 -40.03
CA LEU A 512 -2.95 -24.35 -41.24
C LEU A 512 -2.68 -22.83 -41.33
N SER A 513 -1.46 -22.42 -40.96
CA SER A 513 -0.97 -21.07 -41.18
C SER A 513 -0.70 -20.84 -42.67
N ASN A 514 -1.53 -20.05 -43.34
CA ASN A 514 -1.29 -19.62 -44.72
C ASN A 514 -0.11 -18.62 -44.76
N SER A 515 1.06 -19.12 -45.14
CA SER A 515 2.23 -18.33 -45.53
C SER A 515 2.18 -18.06 -47.03
N ALA A 516 1.47 -17.00 -47.44
CA ALA A 516 1.71 -16.31 -48.71
C ALA A 516 0.97 -14.97 -48.73
N ASN A 517 1.66 -13.92 -49.21
CA ASN A 517 1.20 -12.56 -49.47
C ASN A 517 1.25 -11.56 -48.31
N MET A 518 2.45 -11.07 -47.99
CA MET A 518 2.64 -9.63 -47.72
C MET A 518 4.00 -9.17 -48.26
N ALA A 519 3.95 -8.11 -49.06
CA ALA A 519 5.09 -7.42 -49.66
C ALA A 519 5.93 -6.69 -48.60
N PRO A 520 7.25 -6.49 -48.81
CA PRO A 520 8.12 -5.85 -47.83
C PRO A 520 7.89 -4.33 -47.74
N PRO A 521 8.04 -3.72 -46.55
CA PRO A 521 7.96 -2.26 -46.38
C PRO A 521 9.20 -1.56 -46.95
N PRO A 522 9.06 -0.35 -47.52
CA PRO A 522 10.16 0.34 -48.19
C PRO A 522 11.17 0.97 -47.22
N GLY A 523 12.44 0.60 -47.40
CA GLY A 523 13.58 1.51 -47.53
C GLY A 523 14.00 2.39 -46.34
N TYR A 524 14.97 1.92 -45.56
CA TYR A 524 15.97 2.80 -44.93
C TYR A 524 17.24 2.79 -45.79
N GLY A 525 17.41 3.84 -46.60
CA GLY A 525 18.66 4.13 -47.31
C GLY A 525 19.51 5.12 -46.50
N LEU A 526 20.70 4.69 -46.12
CA LEU A 526 21.80 5.56 -45.68
C LEU A 526 22.25 6.46 -46.83
N PRO A 527 22.57 7.75 -46.59
CA PRO A 527 23.45 8.49 -47.49
C PRO A 527 24.85 8.64 -46.85
N GLY A 528 25.86 8.11 -47.53
CA GLY A 528 27.27 8.32 -47.20
C GLY A 528 28.03 8.99 -48.34
N GLY A 529 28.69 10.12 -48.01
CA GLY A 529 29.78 10.78 -48.76
C GLY A 529 29.34 11.67 -49.93
N GLY A 530 29.82 12.89 -50.14
CA GLY A 530 30.94 13.67 -49.59
C GLY A 530 31.39 14.71 -50.64
N ARG A 531 32.12 15.76 -50.21
CA ARG A 531 32.70 16.94 -50.94
C ARG A 531 31.76 18.14 -51.11
N MET A 532 32.15 19.41 -50.91
CA MET A 532 33.46 20.09 -50.83
C MET A 532 33.29 21.54 -50.25
N LEU A 533 34.30 22.03 -49.51
CA LEU A 533 34.91 23.42 -49.45
C LEU A 533 33.99 24.67 -49.44
N ASN A 534 34.11 25.70 -48.59
CA ASN A 534 35.25 26.55 -48.16
C ASN A 534 34.88 27.24 -46.81
N MET A 535 35.76 27.40 -45.82
CA MET A 535 36.67 28.56 -45.62
C MET A 535 36.03 29.95 -45.78
N THR A 536 35.62 30.58 -44.67
CA THR A 536 36.24 31.78 -44.07
C THR A 536 35.64 32.08 -42.71
#